data_AF-A0A379WAW9-F1
#
_entry.id   AF-A0A379WAW9-F1
#
_cell.length_a   1.000
_cell.length_b   1.000
_cell.length_c   1.000
_cell.angle_alpha   90.00
_cell.angle_beta   90.00
_cell.angle_gamma   90.00
#
_symmetry.space_group_name_H-M   'P 1'
#
loop_
_entity.id
_entity.type
_entity.pdbx_description
1 polymer ?
#
loop_
_entity_poly.entity_id
_entity_poly.type
_entity_poly.pdbx_seq_one_letter_code
_entity_poly.pdbx_strand_id
1 'polypeptide(L)'
;MNSDAIDPKTITSWADLWKPEYKNSLLLTDDAREVFQMALRKLGYSGNTTDPKEIEAAYEELKKLMPNVAAFNSDNPANPYMEGEVNLGMVWNGSAFVARQAGTPLEVVWPKEGGIFWMDSLAIPANAKNKGGRAEANQLPAAS
;
A
#
# COMPACT_ATOMS: atom_id res chain seq x y z
N MET A 1 -4.96 -6.07 6.50
CA MET A 1 -6.23 -6.85 6.45
C MET A 1 -6.90 -6.79 7.82
N ASN A 2 -8.21 -7.05 7.91
CA ASN A 2 -8.96 -7.16 9.16
C ASN A 2 -8.91 -8.61 9.69
N SER A 3 -8.27 -8.83 10.84
CA SER A 3 -8.06 -10.16 11.44
C SER A 3 -9.30 -10.78 12.06
N ASP A 4 -10.34 -9.99 12.35
CA ASP A 4 -11.60 -10.50 12.87
C ASP A 4 -12.46 -11.10 11.74
N ALA A 5 -12.27 -10.60 10.52
CA ALA A 5 -13.00 -11.05 9.33
C ALA A 5 -12.25 -12.14 8.53
N ILE A 6 -10.91 -12.11 8.52
CA ILE A 6 -10.07 -12.98 7.69
C ILE A 6 -8.95 -13.59 8.53
N ASP A 7 -8.78 -14.91 8.48
CA ASP A 7 -7.67 -15.59 9.15
C ASP A 7 -6.31 -15.17 8.51
N PRO A 8 -5.37 -14.60 9.28
CA PRO A 8 -4.05 -14.20 8.79
C PRO A 8 -3.25 -15.28 8.07
N LYS A 9 -3.53 -16.55 8.36
CA LYS A 9 -2.82 -17.68 7.74
C LYS A 9 -3.27 -17.95 6.30
N THR A 10 -4.41 -17.41 5.90
CA THR A 10 -5.02 -17.65 4.57
C THR A 10 -4.49 -16.72 3.50
N ILE A 11 -3.89 -15.60 3.90
CA ILE A 11 -3.26 -14.61 3.02
C ILE A 11 -1.75 -14.72 3.18
N THR A 12 -1.04 -15.04 2.10
CA THR A 12 0.42 -15.17 2.14
C THR A 12 1.12 -14.53 0.94
N SER A 13 0.36 -14.06 -0.05
CA SER A 13 0.90 -13.62 -1.33
C SER A 13 0.03 -12.52 -1.93
N TRP A 14 0.60 -11.72 -2.84
CA TRP A 14 -0.19 -10.75 -3.61
C TRP A 14 -1.23 -11.46 -4.48
N ALA A 15 -0.91 -12.66 -4.97
CA ALA A 15 -1.82 -13.48 -5.76
C ALA A 15 -3.13 -13.82 -5.03
N ASP A 16 -3.13 -13.88 -3.70
CA ASP A 16 -4.34 -14.18 -2.92
C ASP A 16 -5.44 -13.12 -3.13
N LEU A 17 -5.09 -11.87 -3.43
CA LEU A 17 -6.06 -10.80 -3.71
C LEU A 17 -6.92 -11.07 -4.95
N TRP A 18 -6.46 -11.91 -5.88
CA TRP A 18 -7.21 -12.29 -7.08
C TRP A 18 -8.25 -13.39 -6.82
N LYS A 19 -8.35 -13.93 -5.61
CA LYS A 19 -9.36 -14.96 -5.31
C LYS A 19 -10.77 -14.40 -5.48
N PRO A 20 -11.70 -15.16 -6.06
CA PRO A 20 -13.07 -14.69 -6.32
C PRO A 20 -13.88 -14.42 -5.04
N GLU A 21 -13.45 -14.96 -3.90
CA GLU A 21 -14.07 -14.73 -2.59
C GLU A 21 -13.93 -13.28 -2.10
N TYR A 22 -12.97 -12.51 -2.64
CA TYR A 22 -12.75 -11.10 -2.27
C TYR A 22 -13.42 -10.10 -3.22
N LYS A 23 -14.50 -10.54 -3.89
CA LYS A 23 -15.27 -9.68 -4.79
C LYS A 23 -15.82 -8.47 -4.02
N ASN A 24 -15.64 -7.26 -4.56
CA ASN A 24 -16.07 -5.99 -3.94
C ASN A 24 -15.65 -5.82 -2.46
N SER A 25 -14.48 -6.33 -2.07
CA SER A 25 -14.03 -6.24 -0.67
C SER A 25 -12.60 -5.73 -0.51
N LEU A 26 -11.92 -5.43 -1.61
CA LEU A 26 -10.52 -5.00 -1.59
C LEU A 26 -10.37 -3.48 -1.56
N LEU A 27 -9.42 -3.03 -0.75
CA LEU A 27 -8.85 -1.69 -0.86
C LEU A 27 -7.54 -1.74 -1.63
N LEU A 28 -7.40 -0.87 -2.62
CA LEU A 28 -6.11 -0.58 -3.24
C LEU A 28 -5.64 0.82 -2.85
N THR A 29 -4.32 1.02 -2.81
CA THR A 29 -3.78 2.39 -2.72
C THR A 29 -4.01 3.10 -4.04
N ASP A 30 -4.35 4.39 -4.01
CA ASP A 30 -4.49 5.20 -5.23
C ASP A 30 -3.12 5.66 -5.75
N ASP A 31 -2.19 4.71 -5.88
CA ASP A 31 -0.86 4.93 -6.43
C ASP A 31 -0.60 3.93 -7.56
N ALA A 32 -0.48 4.46 -8.78
CA ALA A 32 -0.28 3.65 -9.97
C ALA A 32 0.99 2.78 -9.89
N ARG A 33 2.08 3.29 -9.30
CA ARG A 33 3.34 2.53 -9.18
C ARG A 33 3.18 1.39 -8.20
N GLU A 34 2.54 1.62 -7.05
CA GLU A 34 2.31 0.56 -6.06
C GLU A 34 1.38 -0.54 -6.62
N VAL A 35 0.28 -0.14 -7.27
CA VAL A 35 -0.70 -1.07 -7.86
C VAL A 35 -0.08 -1.89 -8.99
N PHE A 36 0.71 -1.27 -9.88
CA PHE A 36 1.44 -2.01 -10.92
C PHE A 36 2.53 -2.90 -10.32
N GLN A 37 3.26 -2.43 -9.31
CA GLN A 37 4.29 -3.22 -8.65
C GLN A 37 3.71 -4.49 -8.03
N MET A 38 2.52 -4.43 -7.41
CA MET A 38 1.82 -5.62 -6.91
C MET A 38 1.55 -6.64 -8.04
N ALA A 39 0.98 -6.20 -9.16
CA ALA A 39 0.69 -7.09 -10.29
C ALA A 39 1.96 -7.64 -10.96
N LEU A 40 3.00 -6.81 -11.12
CA LEU A 40 4.30 -7.23 -11.64
C LEU A 40 4.94 -8.29 -10.74
N ARG A 41 4.91 -8.09 -9.41
CA ARG A 41 5.45 -9.05 -8.44
C ARG A 41 4.69 -10.37 -8.45
N LYS A 42 3.36 -10.34 -8.57
CA LYS A 42 2.54 -11.55 -8.78
C LYS A 42 2.96 -12.33 -10.03
N LEU A 43 3.33 -11.64 -11.11
CA LEU A 43 3.82 -12.24 -12.35
C LEU A 43 5.29 -12.68 -12.27
N GLY A 44 5.99 -12.38 -11.18
CA GLY A 44 7.42 -12.69 -10.99
C GLY A 44 8.36 -11.67 -11.63
N TYR A 45 7.85 -10.54 -12.12
CA TYR A 45 8.63 -9.46 -12.72
C TYR A 45 9.19 -8.49 -11.68
N SER A 46 10.12 -7.65 -12.12
CA SER A 46 10.63 -6.54 -11.31
C SER A 46 9.57 -5.46 -11.14
N GLY A 47 9.35 -4.99 -9.92
CA GLY A 47 8.50 -3.82 -9.66
C GLY A 47 8.99 -2.51 -10.30
N ASN A 48 10.26 -2.48 -10.73
CA ASN A 48 10.89 -1.33 -11.40
C ASN A 48 11.18 -1.64 -12.88
N THR A 49 10.42 -2.55 -13.49
CA THR A 49 10.63 -2.88 -14.91
C THR A 49 10.39 -1.67 -15.81
N THR A 50 11.15 -1.61 -16.90
CA THR A 50 10.96 -0.65 -17.98
C THR A 50 10.57 -1.32 -19.30
N ASP A 51 10.34 -2.64 -19.29
CA ASP A 51 9.89 -3.38 -20.47
C ASP A 51 8.38 -3.14 -20.67
N PRO A 52 7.96 -2.53 -21.80
CA PRO A 52 6.55 -2.30 -22.10
C PRO A 52 5.69 -3.57 -22.09
N LYS A 53 6.25 -4.73 -22.46
CA LYS A 53 5.51 -6.01 -22.48
C LYS A 53 5.19 -6.52 -21.09
N GLU A 54 6.11 -6.35 -20.14
CA GLU A 54 5.87 -6.72 -18.73
C GLU A 54 4.80 -5.80 -18.12
N ILE A 55 4.85 -4.51 -18.45
CA ILE A 55 3.85 -3.52 -18.02
C ILE A 55 2.47 -3.84 -18.60
N GLU A 56 2.39 -4.20 -19.88
CA GLU A 56 1.13 -4.61 -20.52
C GLU A 56 0.56 -5.88 -19.90
N ALA A 57 1.40 -6.88 -19.59
CA ALA A 57 0.97 -8.08 -18.88
C ALA A 57 0.42 -7.77 -17.47
N ALA A 58 1.06 -6.85 -16.74
CA ALA A 58 0.57 -6.40 -15.44
C ALA A 58 -0.79 -5.68 -15.55
N TYR A 59 -0.96 -4.84 -16.58
CA TYR A 59 -2.24 -4.18 -16.86
C TYR A 59 -3.38 -5.18 -17.10
N GLU A 60 -3.15 -6.23 -17.88
CA GLU A 60 -4.15 -7.27 -18.12
C GLU A 60 -4.48 -8.07 -16.85
N GLU A 61 -3.52 -8.28 -15.94
CA GLU A 61 -3.78 -8.87 -14.63
C GLU A 61 -4.58 -7.94 -13.71
N LEU A 62 -4.29 -6.64 -13.71
CA LEU A 62 -5.03 -5.65 -12.93
C LEU A 62 -6.49 -5.56 -13.38
N LYS A 63 -6.77 -5.66 -14.69
CA LYS A 63 -8.14 -5.74 -15.21
C LYS A 63 -8.93 -6.90 -14.61
N LYS A 64 -8.28 -8.05 -14.35
CA LYS A 64 -8.90 -9.20 -13.69
C LYS A 64 -9.12 -8.96 -12.20
N LEU A 65 -8.34 -8.10 -11.57
CA LEU A 65 -8.49 -7.72 -10.15
C LEU A 65 -9.63 -6.73 -9.94
N MET A 66 -9.92 -5.84 -10.91
CA MET A 66 -10.92 -4.78 -10.77
C MET A 66 -12.26 -5.20 -10.16
N PRO A 67 -12.86 -6.37 -10.50
CA PRO A 67 -14.11 -6.82 -9.87
C PRO A 67 -14.01 -7.07 -8.35
N ASN A 68 -12.80 -7.22 -7.82
CA ASN A 68 -12.54 -7.40 -6.39
C ASN A 68 -12.35 -6.07 -5.65
N VAL A 69 -12.03 -5.00 -6.38
CA VAL A 69 -11.72 -3.69 -5.80
C VAL A 69 -13.01 -2.97 -5.41
N ALA A 70 -13.14 -2.69 -4.12
CA ALA A 70 -14.23 -1.89 -3.56
C ALA A 70 -13.92 -0.39 -3.62
N ALA A 71 -12.67 -0.01 -3.31
CA ALA A 71 -12.25 1.38 -3.22
C ALA A 71 -10.75 1.56 -3.46
N PHE A 72 -10.39 2.79 -3.83
CA PHE A 72 -9.01 3.29 -3.90
C PHE A 72 -8.83 4.40 -2.86
N ASN A 73 -7.72 4.38 -2.10
CA ASN A 73 -7.45 5.41 -1.09
C ASN A 73 -5.95 5.66 -0.92
N SER A 74 -5.52 6.93 -1.05
CA SER A 74 -4.15 7.39 -0.81
C SER A 74 -4.00 8.37 0.37
N ASP A 75 -5.10 8.84 0.96
CA ASP A 75 -5.05 9.85 2.02
C ASP A 75 -4.87 9.20 3.39
N ASN A 76 -5.69 8.20 3.69
CA ASN A 76 -5.52 7.35 4.86
C ASN A 76 -6.08 5.96 4.55
N PRO A 77 -5.26 5.04 4.00
CA PRO A 77 -5.72 3.72 3.59
C PRO A 77 -6.21 2.88 4.77
N ALA A 78 -6.01 3.29 6.03
CA ALA A 78 -6.55 2.58 7.18
C ALA A 78 -8.03 2.90 7.46
N ASN A 79 -8.54 4.09 7.08
CA ASN A 79 -9.92 4.51 7.42
C ASN A 79 -10.98 3.51 6.92
N PRO A 80 -10.96 3.05 5.65
CA PRO A 80 -11.97 2.09 5.17
C PRO A 80 -11.97 0.76 5.95
N TYR A 81 -10.83 0.35 6.51
CA TYR A 81 -10.78 -0.83 7.38
C TYR A 81 -11.36 -0.55 8.77
N MET A 82 -11.17 0.65 9.30
CA MET A 82 -11.75 1.06 10.59
C MET A 82 -13.27 1.17 10.52
N GLU A 83 -13.80 1.62 9.38
CA GLU A 83 -15.24 1.73 9.10
C GLU A 83 -15.87 0.37 8.75
N GLY A 84 -15.05 -0.66 8.50
CA GLY A 84 -15.51 -2.00 8.14
C GLY A 84 -16.01 -2.13 6.70
N GLU A 85 -15.72 -1.16 5.84
CA GLU A 85 -16.10 -1.18 4.42
C GLU A 85 -15.25 -2.17 3.62
N VAL A 86 -14.01 -2.42 4.06
CA VAL A 86 -13.05 -3.32 3.43
C VAL A 86 -12.38 -4.21 4.47
N ASN A 87 -12.09 -5.45 4.09
CA ASN A 87 -11.48 -6.43 4.98
C ASN A 87 -10.06 -6.84 4.55
N LEU A 88 -9.71 -6.62 3.28
CA LEU A 88 -8.42 -7.02 2.71
C LEU A 88 -7.95 -5.99 1.70
N GLY A 89 -6.64 -5.92 1.47
CA GLY A 89 -6.07 -5.00 0.49
C GLY A 89 -4.72 -4.44 0.91
N MET A 90 -4.36 -3.35 0.23
CA MET A 90 -3.14 -2.60 0.47
C MET A 90 -3.36 -1.62 1.64
N VAL A 91 -2.31 -1.41 2.42
CA VAL A 91 -2.28 -0.42 3.51
C VAL A 91 -0.84 -0.04 3.80
N TRP A 92 -0.59 1.23 4.09
CA TRP A 92 0.71 1.65 4.58
C TRP A 92 0.90 1.23 6.03
N ASN A 93 2.09 0.71 6.33
CA ASN A 93 2.45 0.24 7.67
C ASN A 93 2.26 1.31 8.76
N GLY A 94 2.52 2.58 8.45
CA GLY A 94 2.28 3.71 9.35
C GLY A 94 0.80 3.89 9.70
N SER A 95 -0.08 3.97 8.69
CA SER A 95 -1.53 4.06 8.89
C SER A 95 -2.09 2.84 9.62
N ALA A 96 -1.59 1.65 9.29
CA ALA A 96 -1.95 0.40 9.97
C ALA A 96 -1.57 0.40 11.46
N PHE A 97 -0.43 0.98 11.82
CA PHE A 97 -0.01 1.14 13.21
C PHE A 97 -0.95 2.06 13.99
N VAL A 98 -1.30 3.22 13.42
CA VAL A 98 -2.22 4.18 14.05
C VAL A 98 -3.61 3.56 14.25
N ALA A 99 -4.15 2.86 13.24
CA ALA A 99 -5.44 2.18 13.35
C ALA A 99 -5.45 1.08 14.40
N ARG A 100 -4.37 0.28 14.50
CA ARG A 100 -4.21 -0.70 15.59
C ARG A 100 -4.19 -0.03 16.96
N GLN A 101 -3.50 1.10 17.10
CA GLN A 101 -3.47 1.85 18.36
C GLN A 101 -4.86 2.39 18.74
N ALA A 102 -5.70 2.69 17.74
CA ALA A 102 -7.10 3.06 17.93
C ALA A 102 -8.03 1.86 18.21
N GLY A 103 -7.51 0.63 18.29
CA GLY A 103 -8.27 -0.58 18.60
C GLY A 103 -8.83 -1.33 17.39
N THR A 104 -8.42 -0.97 16.17
CA THR A 104 -8.84 -1.69 14.96
C THR A 104 -8.05 -3.00 14.82
N PRO A 105 -8.70 -4.15 14.60
CA PRO A 105 -8.06 -5.46 14.46
C PRO A 105 -7.37 -5.62 13.08
N LEU A 106 -6.38 -4.77 12.81
CA LEU A 106 -5.73 -4.69 11.53
C LEU A 106 -4.36 -5.38 11.57
N GLU A 107 -4.20 -6.45 10.79
CA GLU A 107 -2.93 -7.16 10.65
C GLU A 107 -2.23 -6.84 9.33
N VAL A 108 -0.91 -6.70 9.41
CA VAL A 108 -0.02 -6.47 8.25
C VAL A 108 0.70 -7.77 7.94
N VAL A 109 0.41 -8.35 6.77
CA VAL A 109 1.03 -9.58 6.30
C VAL A 109 2.09 -9.24 5.26
N TRP A 110 3.27 -9.85 5.39
CA TRP A 110 4.32 -9.72 4.38
C TRP A 110 4.12 -10.78 3.29
N PRO A 111 3.88 -10.37 2.03
CA PRO A 111 3.65 -11.30 0.94
C PRO A 111 4.94 -12.01 0.53
N LYS A 112 4.84 -13.27 0.09
CA LYS A 112 5.96 -14.12 -0.34
C LYS A 112 6.79 -13.50 -1.46
N GLU A 113 6.17 -12.73 -2.34
CA GLU A 113 6.82 -12.06 -3.47
C GLU A 113 7.61 -10.81 -3.04
N GLY A 114 7.50 -10.40 -1.77
CA GLY A 114 8.14 -9.22 -1.19
C GLY A 114 7.19 -8.03 -1.05
N GLY A 115 7.42 -7.25 0.02
CA GLY A 115 6.71 -6.00 0.27
C GLY A 115 7.13 -4.89 -0.70
N ILE A 116 6.25 -3.91 -0.86
CA ILE A 116 6.57 -2.65 -1.54
C ILE A 116 7.21 -1.73 -0.51
N PHE A 117 8.50 -1.43 -0.71
CA PHE A 117 9.23 -0.50 0.15
C PHE A 117 9.44 0.81 -0.58
N TRP A 118 9.10 1.90 0.10
CA TRP A 118 9.30 3.26 -0.36
C TRP A 118 9.96 4.08 0.76
N MET A 119 10.58 5.19 0.38
CA MET A 119 11.23 6.10 1.31
C MET A 119 11.01 7.53 0.86
N ASP A 120 10.34 8.31 1.70
CA ASP A 120 10.17 9.74 1.46
C ASP A 120 11.47 10.49 1.77
N SER A 121 11.85 11.38 0.87
CA SER A 121 13.05 12.21 1.00
C SER A 121 12.67 13.69 0.98
N LEU A 122 13.19 14.45 1.93
CA LEU A 122 13.04 15.91 1.93
C LEU A 122 13.93 16.53 0.85
N ALA A 123 13.32 17.22 -0.11
CA ALA A 123 14.04 17.98 -1.13
C ALA A 123 13.72 19.48 -1.04
N ILE A 124 14.71 20.33 -1.35
CA ILE A 124 14.55 21.79 -1.45
C ILE A 124 14.35 22.13 -2.94
N PRO A 125 13.17 22.65 -3.34
CA PRO A 125 12.95 23.09 -4.72
C PRO A 125 13.93 24.21 -5.11
N ALA A 126 14.46 24.17 -6.34
CA ALA A 126 15.46 25.15 -6.81
C ALA A 126 14.97 26.61 -6.73
N ASN A 127 13.66 26.82 -6.87
CA ASN A 127 12.97 28.11 -6.82
C ASN A 127 12.40 28.46 -5.43
N ALA A 128 12.76 27.74 -4.36
CA ALA A 128 12.26 28.04 -3.02
C ALA A 128 12.65 29.46 -2.60
N LYS A 129 11.64 30.32 -2.44
CA LYS A 129 11.79 31.74 -2.04
C LYS A 129 12.27 31.91 -0.60
N ASN A 130 12.20 30.86 0.22
CA ASN A 130 12.51 30.90 1.64
C ASN A 130 13.42 29.71 2.03
N LYS A 131 14.69 29.77 1.60
CA LYS A 131 15.68 28.70 1.83
C LYS A 131 16.13 28.59 3.29
N GLY A 132 15.95 29.64 4.09
CA GLY A 132 16.39 29.71 5.49
C GLY A 132 15.50 28.95 6.49
N GLY A 133 14.17 28.98 6.31
CA GLY A 133 13.23 28.47 7.33
C GLY A 133 13.06 26.95 7.40
N ARG A 134 13.70 26.17 6.51
CA ARG A 134 13.53 24.69 6.46
C ARG A 134 14.74 23.90 6.97
N ALA A 135 15.84 24.58 7.27
CA ALA A 135 17.03 23.98 7.89
C ALA A 135 16.89 23.78 9.41
N GLU A 136 15.90 24.41 10.05
CA GLU A 136 15.74 24.40 11.51
C GLU A 136 15.01 23.16 12.06
N ALA A 137 14.39 22.33 11.20
CA ALA A 137 13.72 21.11 11.65
C ALA A 137 14.68 19.98 12.10
N ASN A 138 16.00 20.16 11.95
CA ASN A 138 17.03 19.21 12.40
C ASN A 138 17.69 19.57 13.74
N GLN A 139 17.19 20.57 14.47
CA GLN A 139 17.65 20.87 15.83
C GLN A 139 16.56 20.52 16.85
N LEU A 140 16.30 19.22 17.03
CA LEU A 140 15.80 18.77 18.33
C LEU A 140 16.96 18.92 19.33
N PRO A 141 16.81 19.68 20.43
CA PRO A 141 17.83 19.70 21.47
C PRO A 141 17.93 18.30 22.07
N ALA A 142 19.15 17.76 22.09
CA ALA A 142 19.47 16.62 22.93
C ALA A 142 19.12 17.00 24.37
N ALA A 143 18.10 16.36 24.93
CA ALA A 143 17.79 16.46 26.35
C ALA A 143 18.89 15.70 27.11
N SER A 144 19.67 16.46 27.89
CA SER A 144 20.63 16.01 28.90
C SER A 144 19.96 15.40 30.12
#